data_AF-A0A016WYB4-F1
#
_entry.id   AF-A0A016WYB4-F1
#
_cell.length_a   1.000
_cell.length_b   1.000
_cell.length_c   1.000
_cell.angle_alpha   90.00
_cell.angle_beta   90.00
_cell.angle_gamma   90.00
#
_symmetry.space_group_name_H-M   'P 1'
#
loop_
_entity.id
_entity.type
_entity.pdbx_description
1 polymer ?
#
loop_
_entity_poly.entity_id
_entity_poly.type
_entity_poly.pdbx_seq_one_letter_code
_entity_poly.pdbx_strand_id
1 'polypeptide(L)'
;MNAQSVLDKYNRNEKIVDIQLKFDTAPFPAITLCNLNPYKASLATSVDLVKRTLSAFDGAMEQAGVKQQEDGAPAEEAPAPKTKRSVGLQGAFFEPGYARCLCGKSSSELEELSSEKSDSTDKNKKPFSLDDEEVEWEEENDYYLETTTGLNLMEECKSERTKLDEPTGYDDHCICAFDRNTHDAWPCFLKDTWESTECDTCNEHAFCTKDNKTSKGHKSPCLCAPSRFCVAYNGKTPPIEIWTYLKGGPPTEDPNFLEAMGFQGMTDEVAIVTKAKENIMFAMATLSMEDREKLSTTKRELVQKCSFNGKACDIEGWVD
;
A
#
# COMPACT_ATOMS: atom_id res chain seq x y z
N MET A 1 -12.58 11.74 86.11
CA MET A 1 -12.04 11.61 84.73
C MET A 1 -12.06 10.14 84.36
N ASN A 2 -12.72 9.78 83.26
CA ASN A 2 -13.07 8.41 82.92
C ASN A 2 -11.94 7.76 82.08
N ALA A 3 -11.20 6.81 82.65
CA ALA A 3 -9.98 6.25 82.05
C ALA A 3 -10.21 5.58 80.68
N GLN A 4 -11.41 5.01 80.47
CA GLN A 4 -11.82 4.41 79.19
C GLN A 4 -11.87 5.44 78.05
N SER A 5 -12.35 6.66 78.32
CA SER A 5 -12.45 7.72 77.30
C SER A 5 -11.07 8.19 76.81
N VAL A 6 -10.06 8.16 77.67
CA VAL A 6 -8.68 8.50 77.30
C VAL A 6 -8.07 7.39 76.44
N LEU A 7 -8.35 6.13 76.77
CA LEU A 7 -7.91 4.97 75.98
C LEU A 7 -8.57 4.97 74.59
N ASP A 8 -9.86 5.27 74.52
CA ASP A 8 -10.58 5.39 73.25
C ASP A 8 -10.05 6.54 72.39
N LYS A 9 -9.71 7.69 73.01
CA LYS A 9 -9.11 8.83 72.28
C LYS A 9 -7.69 8.51 71.80
N TYR A 10 -6.90 7.80 72.60
CA TYR A 10 -5.57 7.34 72.22
C TYR A 10 -5.64 6.36 71.04
N ASN A 11 -6.57 5.40 71.07
CA ASN A 11 -6.74 4.40 70.01
C ASN A 11 -7.29 4.98 68.69
N ARG A 12 -7.90 6.17 68.71
CA ARG A 12 -8.34 6.89 67.49
C ARG A 12 -7.19 7.44 66.67
N ASN A 13 -5.99 7.56 67.25
CA ASN A 13 -4.79 8.07 66.57
C ASN A 13 -5.05 9.37 65.78
N GLU A 14 -5.81 10.30 66.37
CA GLU A 14 -6.19 11.57 65.74
C GLU A 14 -4.95 12.29 65.20
N LYS A 15 -4.94 12.62 63.91
CA LYS A 15 -3.83 13.31 63.24
C LYS A 15 -4.16 14.78 63.05
N ILE A 16 -3.20 15.64 63.37
CA ILE A 16 -3.25 17.06 63.08
C ILE A 16 -2.42 17.29 61.82
N VAL A 17 -3.04 17.88 60.79
CA VAL A 17 -2.34 18.28 59.57
C VAL A 17 -1.91 19.72 59.73
N ASP A 18 -0.62 19.99 59.51
CA ASP A 18 -0.06 21.34 59.43
C ASP A 18 0.42 21.60 58.00
N ILE A 19 0.07 22.75 57.44
CA ILE A 19 0.43 23.13 56.08
C ILE A 19 1.39 24.31 56.15
N GLN A 20 2.66 24.07 55.80
CA GLN A 20 3.69 25.10 55.73
C GLN A 20 4.14 25.31 54.29
N LEU A 21 4.20 26.57 53.86
CA LEU A 21 4.73 26.94 52.55
C LEU A 21 6.22 27.24 52.70
N LYS A 22 7.06 26.43 52.04
CA LYS A 22 8.52 26.59 52.01
C LYS A 22 8.98 26.91 50.59
N PHE A 23 9.76 27.98 50.43
CA PHE A 23 10.45 28.27 49.18
C PHE A 23 11.83 27.62 49.22
N ASP A 24 11.97 26.49 48.53
CA ASP A 24 13.21 25.72 48.43
C ASP A 24 13.47 25.40 46.95
N THR A 25 14.70 25.05 46.60
CA THR A 25 15.04 24.62 45.24
C THR A 25 14.55 23.19 45.02
N ALA A 26 13.43 23.04 44.31
CA ALA A 26 12.91 21.75 43.89
C ALA A 26 13.56 21.29 42.56
N PRO A 27 13.76 19.98 42.36
CA PRO A 27 14.15 19.46 41.05
C PRO A 27 13.06 19.79 40.02
N PHE A 28 13.48 20.00 38.77
CA PHE A 28 12.54 20.27 37.69
C PHE A 28 11.63 19.05 37.49
N PRO A 29 10.30 19.24 37.39
CA PRO A 29 9.39 18.14 37.16
C PRO A 29 9.63 17.50 35.78
N ALA A 30 9.32 16.21 35.65
CA ALA A 30 9.26 15.59 34.33
C ALA A 30 8.13 16.23 33.53
N ILE A 31 8.45 16.73 32.33
CA ILE A 31 7.46 17.28 31.39
C ILE A 31 7.31 16.28 30.25
N THR A 32 6.08 15.87 30.01
CA THR A 32 5.72 15.03 28.86
C THR A 32 5.11 15.90 27.77
N LEU A 33 5.70 15.85 26.58
CA LEU A 33 5.21 16.54 25.39
C LEU A 33 4.55 15.52 24.46
N CYS A 34 3.28 15.73 24.13
CA CYS A 34 2.52 14.84 23.24
C CYS A 34 2.03 15.59 22.01
N ASN A 35 2.06 14.91 20.86
CA ASN A 35 1.42 15.38 19.63
C ASN A 35 0.10 14.64 19.43
N LEU A 36 -1.00 15.38 19.22
CA LEU A 36 -2.32 14.79 18.93
C LEU A 36 -2.36 14.11 17.56
N ASN A 37 -1.49 14.53 16.64
CA ASN A 37 -1.35 13.93 15.32
C ASN A 37 -0.10 13.04 15.31
N PRO A 38 -0.23 11.73 15.59
CA PRO A 38 0.93 10.87 15.82
C PRO A 38 1.79 10.62 14.58
N TYR A 39 1.23 10.81 13.37
CA TYR A 39 1.90 10.47 12.12
C TYR A 39 1.85 11.63 11.13
N LYS A 40 2.89 11.74 10.29
CA LYS A 40 2.92 12.69 9.18
C LYS A 40 1.94 12.25 8.11
N ALA A 41 0.95 13.08 7.80
CA ALA A 41 -0.05 12.78 6.77
C ALA A 41 0.58 12.37 5.44
N SER A 42 1.64 13.08 5.01
CA SER A 42 2.34 12.81 3.75
C SER A 42 3.01 11.43 3.68
N LEU A 43 3.36 10.84 4.82
CA LEU A 43 3.95 9.50 4.89
C LEU A 43 2.89 8.44 5.22
N ALA A 44 1.91 8.76 6.06
CA ALA A 44 0.85 7.82 6.40
C ALA A 44 0.01 7.43 5.16
N THR A 45 -0.18 8.34 4.21
CA THR A 45 -0.88 8.04 2.94
C THR A 45 -0.09 7.11 2.02
N SER A 46 1.21 6.89 2.24
CA SER A 46 1.97 5.88 1.47
C SER A 46 1.76 4.46 1.99
N VAL A 47 1.11 4.28 3.15
CA VAL A 47 0.76 2.95 3.64
C VAL A 47 -0.46 2.46 2.87
N ASP A 48 -0.34 1.35 2.15
CA ASP A 48 -1.38 0.82 1.27
C ASP A 48 -2.72 0.62 1.98
N LEU A 49 -2.73 0.07 3.19
CA LEU A 49 -3.96 -0.15 3.93
C LEU A 49 -4.64 1.19 4.30
N VAL A 50 -3.87 2.19 4.73
CA VAL A 50 -4.38 3.52 5.05
C VAL A 50 -4.90 4.22 3.79
N LYS A 51 -4.17 4.13 2.68
CA LYS A 51 -4.57 4.69 1.39
C LYS A 51 -5.90 4.12 0.90
N ARG A 52 -6.06 2.79 0.98
CA ARG A 52 -7.32 2.08 0.65
C ARG A 52 -8.46 2.45 1.58
N THR A 53 -8.17 2.61 2.88
CA THR A 53 -9.17 3.07 3.84
C THR A 53 -9.63 4.50 3.54
N LEU A 54 -8.72 5.39 3.14
CA LEU A 54 -9.04 6.77 2.77
C LEU A 54 -9.87 6.81 1.48
N SER A 55 -9.53 6.04 0.45
CA SER A 55 -10.32 5.98 -0.79
C SER A 55 -11.73 5.43 -0.54
N ALA A 56 -11.88 4.43 0.33
CA ALA A 56 -13.19 3.91 0.73
C ALA A 56 -14.00 4.95 1.51
N PHE A 57 -13.35 5.75 2.36
CA PHE A 57 -13.98 6.86 3.07
C PHE A 57 -14.44 7.96 2.11
N ASP A 58 -13.60 8.38 1.17
CA ASP A 58 -13.95 9.42 0.18
C ASP A 58 -15.18 8.99 -0.65
N GLY A 59 -15.20 7.73 -1.10
CA GLY A 59 -16.37 7.18 -1.80
C GLY A 59 -17.64 7.13 -0.95
N ALA A 60 -17.53 6.83 0.35
CA ALA A 60 -18.67 6.85 1.27
C ALA A 60 -19.18 8.29 1.53
N MET A 61 -18.27 9.26 1.62
CA MET A 61 -18.61 10.68 1.78
C MET A 61 -19.31 11.24 0.54
N GLU A 62 -18.85 10.91 -0.66
CA GLU A 62 -19.52 11.29 -1.91
C GLU A 62 -20.95 10.75 -1.97
N GLN A 63 -21.17 9.48 -1.60
CA GLN A 63 -22.50 8.87 -1.56
C GLN A 63 -23.43 9.51 -0.52
N ALA A 64 -22.89 9.94 0.62
CA ALA A 64 -23.65 10.64 1.65
C ALA A 64 -23.98 12.08 1.24
N GLY A 65 -23.05 12.76 0.55
CA GLY A 65 -23.24 14.12 0.01
C GLY A 65 -24.24 14.17 -1.13
N VAL A 66 -24.24 13.19 -2.04
CA VAL A 66 -25.21 13.11 -3.15
C VAL A 66 -26.65 12.93 -2.66
N LYS A 67 -26.87 12.23 -1.53
CA LYS A 67 -28.21 12.08 -0.94
C LYS A 67 -28.80 13.39 -0.40
N GLN A 68 -27.99 14.43 -0.18
CA GLN A 68 -28.47 15.75 0.23
C GLN A 68 -28.74 16.69 -0.95
N GLN A 69 -28.44 16.28 -2.19
CA GLN A 69 -28.39 17.15 -3.37
C GLN A 69 -29.35 16.68 -4.48
N GLU A 70 -30.60 16.37 -4.14
CA GLU A 70 -31.70 16.26 -5.12
C GLU A 70 -32.38 17.61 -5.44
N ASP A 71 -31.88 18.74 -4.92
CA ASP A 71 -32.29 20.08 -5.35
C ASP A 71 -31.07 20.99 -5.62
N GLY A 72 -30.67 21.10 -6.90
CA GLY A 72 -29.88 22.23 -7.43
C GLY A 72 -28.48 21.92 -8.01
N ALA A 73 -28.36 22.07 -9.34
CA ALA A 73 -27.21 21.93 -10.25
C ALA A 73 -25.94 22.79 -9.97
N PRO A 74 -24.89 22.75 -10.83
CA PRO A 74 -23.92 21.69 -11.09
C PRO A 74 -22.50 22.03 -10.57
N ALA A 75 -21.66 20.99 -10.45
CA ALA A 75 -20.32 20.98 -9.85
C ALA A 75 -19.27 21.87 -10.54
N GLU A 76 -18.43 22.51 -9.73
CA GLU A 76 -17.10 23.00 -10.13
C GLU A 76 -16.06 21.88 -9.93
N GLU A 77 -15.32 21.55 -10.99
CA GLU A 77 -14.18 20.63 -10.98
C GLU A 77 -13.04 21.17 -10.09
N ALA A 78 -12.64 20.37 -9.10
CA ALA A 78 -11.37 20.54 -8.39
C ALA A 78 -10.27 19.68 -9.03
N PRO A 79 -9.00 20.15 -9.07
CA PRO A 79 -7.99 19.60 -9.95
C PRO A 79 -7.34 18.33 -9.38
N ALA A 80 -7.07 17.38 -10.27
CA ALA A 80 -6.35 16.13 -9.99
C ALA A 80 -4.96 16.38 -9.35
N PRO A 81 -4.59 15.66 -8.27
CA PRO A 81 -3.25 15.77 -7.70
C PRO A 81 -2.24 14.97 -8.52
N LYS A 82 -1.11 15.61 -8.84
CA LYS A 82 0.01 15.04 -9.58
C LYS A 82 0.72 13.96 -8.76
N THR A 83 0.90 12.78 -9.37
CA THR A 83 1.63 11.63 -8.85
C THR A 83 3.09 11.99 -8.57
N LYS A 84 3.53 11.88 -7.31
CA LYS A 84 4.96 11.89 -6.94
C LYS A 84 5.40 10.46 -6.68
N ARG A 85 6.53 10.07 -7.29
CA ARG A 85 7.21 8.79 -7.10
C ARG A 85 7.53 8.58 -5.63
N SER A 86 7.02 7.50 -5.05
CA SER A 86 7.34 7.02 -3.70
C SER A 86 8.71 6.36 -3.69
N VAL A 87 9.53 6.70 -2.71
CA VAL A 87 10.73 5.94 -2.32
C VAL A 87 10.31 5.16 -1.07
N GLY A 88 10.41 3.83 -1.15
CA GLY A 88 9.60 2.89 -0.37
C GLY A 88 10.06 2.56 1.05
N LEU A 89 9.20 1.78 1.71
CA LEU A 89 9.43 0.95 2.89
C LEU A 89 8.11 0.20 3.21
N GLN A 90 7.97 -1.12 3.38
CA GLN A 90 8.60 -2.34 2.85
C GLN A 90 7.57 -3.47 3.07
N GLY A 91 7.42 -4.36 2.09
CA GLY A 91 6.55 -5.55 2.11
C GLY A 91 5.69 -5.63 0.86
N ALA A 92 6.14 -6.37 -0.17
CA ALA A 92 5.38 -6.56 -1.40
C ALA A 92 4.14 -7.43 -1.10
N PHE A 93 2.94 -6.85 -1.17
CA PHE A 93 1.69 -7.61 -1.05
C PHE A 93 1.20 -7.93 -2.45
N PHE A 94 1.47 -9.16 -2.90
CA PHE A 94 1.06 -9.58 -4.24
C PHE A 94 -0.43 -9.90 -4.27
N GLU A 95 -1.15 -9.33 -5.24
CA GLU A 95 -2.52 -9.73 -5.58
C GLU A 95 -2.60 -10.09 -7.06
N PRO A 96 -3.51 -10.99 -7.47
CA PRO A 96 -3.70 -11.24 -8.89
C PRO A 96 -4.31 -9.99 -9.55
N GLY A 97 -3.71 -9.57 -10.66
CA GLY A 97 -4.18 -8.44 -11.45
C GLY A 97 -4.23 -8.76 -12.94
N TYR A 98 -5.27 -8.28 -13.61
CA TYR A 98 -5.35 -8.30 -15.06
C TYR A 98 -4.44 -7.23 -15.65
N ALA A 99 -3.63 -7.63 -16.63
CA ALA A 99 -2.85 -6.73 -17.45
C ALA A 99 -2.91 -7.16 -18.91
N ARG A 100 -2.69 -6.18 -19.79
CA ARG A 100 -2.31 -6.49 -21.17
C ARG A 100 -0.88 -7.00 -21.18
N CYS A 101 -0.61 -8.11 -21.83
CA CYS A 101 0.75 -8.64 -21.95
C CYS A 101 1.04 -9.22 -23.34
N LEU A 102 2.33 -9.35 -23.66
CA LEU A 102 2.80 -9.85 -24.95
C LEU A 102 3.45 -11.22 -24.74
N CYS A 103 2.72 -12.27 -25.11
CA CYS A 103 3.17 -13.66 -25.04
C CYS A 103 3.63 -14.13 -26.43
N GLY A 104 4.83 -14.73 -26.54
CA GLY A 104 5.27 -15.43 -27.75
C GLY A 104 5.57 -14.58 -28.99
N LYS A 105 5.69 -13.25 -28.88
CA LYS A 105 6.11 -12.38 -29.99
C LYS A 105 7.61 -12.12 -29.93
N SER A 106 8.28 -12.33 -31.06
CA SER A 106 9.70 -12.02 -31.22
C SER A 106 9.96 -10.53 -31.00
N SER A 107 11.15 -10.16 -30.52
CA SER A 107 11.51 -8.75 -30.26
C SER A 107 11.31 -7.84 -31.50
N SER A 108 11.33 -8.42 -32.70
CA SER A 108 11.09 -7.76 -33.99
C SER A 108 9.60 -7.44 -34.27
N GLU A 109 8.66 -8.29 -33.85
CA GLU A 109 7.22 -8.00 -34.02
C GLU A 109 6.69 -7.00 -32.99
N LEU A 110 7.47 -6.74 -31.93
CA LEU A 110 7.16 -5.75 -30.89
C LEU A 110 7.40 -4.29 -31.33
N GLU A 111 8.31 -4.04 -32.27
CA GLU A 111 8.61 -2.69 -32.73
C GLU A 111 7.54 -2.19 -33.72
N GLU A 112 7.01 -3.06 -34.58
CA GLU A 112 5.96 -2.72 -35.54
C GLU A 112 4.63 -2.35 -34.84
N LEU A 113 4.24 -3.06 -33.78
CA LEU A 113 3.00 -2.75 -33.04
C LEU A 113 3.09 -1.48 -32.18
N SER A 114 4.30 -1.02 -31.86
CA SER A 114 4.54 0.18 -31.03
C SER A 114 4.50 1.49 -31.82
N SER A 115 4.62 1.41 -33.15
CA SER A 115 4.76 2.57 -34.04
C SER A 115 3.45 3.02 -34.69
N GLU A 116 2.37 2.24 -34.59
CA GLU A 116 1.08 2.60 -35.19
C GLU A 116 0.26 3.62 -34.38
N LYS A 117 0.76 4.08 -33.22
CA LYS A 117 0.06 5.06 -32.37
C LYS A 117 0.93 6.27 -32.01
N SER A 118 1.57 6.87 -33.00
CA SER A 118 2.02 8.26 -32.92
C SER A 118 1.72 9.00 -34.22
N ASP A 119 0.58 9.66 -34.20
CA ASP A 119 0.22 10.89 -34.89
C ASP A 119 0.41 10.99 -36.41
N SER A 120 -0.73 10.87 -37.08
CA SER A 120 -1.03 11.50 -38.36
C SER A 120 -0.89 13.02 -38.28
N THR A 121 0.22 13.59 -38.73
CA THR A 121 0.20 14.86 -39.49
C THR A 121 1.51 15.11 -40.25
N ASP A 122 1.30 15.65 -41.45
CA ASP A 122 2.22 16.31 -42.37
C ASP A 122 3.10 15.52 -43.36
N LYS A 123 2.80 15.85 -44.62
CA LYS A 123 3.46 15.42 -45.85
C LYS A 123 4.75 16.23 -46.01
N ASN A 124 5.81 15.59 -46.51
CA ASN A 124 6.41 15.85 -47.84
C ASN A 124 7.93 15.56 -47.86
N LYS A 125 8.38 15.05 -49.02
CA LYS A 125 9.77 14.84 -49.53
C LYS A 125 10.59 13.60 -49.10
N LYS A 126 10.69 12.67 -50.04
CA LYS A 126 11.91 11.92 -50.42
C LYS A 126 12.78 12.79 -51.38
N PRO A 127 13.97 12.37 -51.87
CA PRO A 127 14.95 11.37 -51.39
C PRO A 127 16.41 11.91 -51.36
N PHE A 128 17.35 11.20 -50.74
CA PHE A 128 18.77 11.26 -51.15
C PHE A 128 19.47 9.92 -50.86
N SER A 129 20.47 9.59 -51.68
CA SER A 129 21.05 8.26 -51.92
C SER A 129 22.56 8.27 -51.61
N LEU A 130 23.12 7.05 -51.51
CA LEU A 130 24.56 6.67 -51.59
C LEU A 130 25.37 6.96 -50.29
N ASP A 131 26.26 6.11 -49.79
CA ASP A 131 27.11 5.07 -50.38
C ASP A 131 27.37 3.90 -49.40
N ASP A 132 27.81 2.80 -50.00
CA ASP A 132 28.42 1.60 -49.42
C ASP A 132 29.57 1.89 -48.44
N GLU A 133 29.66 1.14 -47.34
CA GLU A 133 30.95 0.70 -46.79
C GLU A 133 30.77 -0.61 -46.01
N GLU A 134 31.34 -1.66 -46.59
CA GLU A 134 31.40 -3.04 -46.12
C GLU A 134 32.53 -3.16 -45.10
N VAL A 135 32.21 -3.56 -43.86
CA VAL A 135 33.21 -3.96 -42.85
C VAL A 135 32.71 -5.21 -42.14
N GLU A 136 33.14 -6.37 -42.63
CA GLU A 136 33.28 -7.58 -41.81
C GLU A 136 34.25 -7.28 -40.67
N TRP A 137 34.00 -7.78 -39.45
CA TRP A 137 34.96 -8.59 -38.68
C TRP A 137 34.25 -9.26 -37.50
N GLU A 138 34.33 -10.60 -37.53
CA GLU A 138 34.53 -11.57 -36.44
C GLU A 138 33.44 -11.83 -35.38
N GLU A 139 32.85 -13.01 -35.54
CA GLU A 139 32.13 -13.81 -34.56
C GLU A 139 32.99 -14.10 -33.31
N GLU A 140 32.44 -13.86 -32.12
CA GLU A 140 32.83 -14.61 -30.93
C GLU A 140 31.58 -15.27 -30.35
N ASN A 141 31.56 -16.59 -30.53
CA ASN A 141 30.45 -17.50 -30.33
C ASN A 141 30.63 -18.21 -28.98
N ASP A 142 30.06 -17.68 -27.89
CA ASP A 142 30.02 -18.38 -26.60
C ASP A 142 28.66 -19.04 -26.38
N TYR A 143 28.62 -20.28 -26.86
CA TYR A 143 27.56 -21.27 -26.74
C TYR A 143 27.52 -21.83 -25.31
N TYR A 144 26.46 -21.57 -24.54
CA TYR A 144 26.04 -22.48 -23.46
C TYR A 144 24.77 -23.21 -23.92
N LEU A 145 25.00 -24.38 -24.52
CA LEU A 145 23.97 -25.36 -24.83
C LEU A 145 23.81 -26.29 -23.62
N GLU A 146 22.75 -26.12 -22.86
CA GLU A 146 22.18 -27.25 -22.10
C GLU A 146 21.02 -27.82 -22.92
N THR A 147 21.30 -28.92 -23.62
CA THR A 147 20.28 -29.72 -24.29
C THR A 147 19.66 -30.69 -23.29
N THR A 148 18.34 -30.83 -23.43
CA THR A 148 17.46 -31.94 -23.02
C THR A 148 16.87 -31.90 -21.60
N THR A 149 15.59 -31.51 -21.52
CA THR A 149 14.48 -32.47 -21.46
C THR A 149 13.14 -31.75 -21.64
N GLY A 150 12.25 -32.35 -22.44
CA GLY A 150 10.96 -31.78 -22.77
C GLY A 150 10.05 -31.60 -21.56
N LEU A 151 9.85 -30.35 -21.17
CA LEU A 151 8.65 -29.85 -20.52
C LEU A 151 8.31 -28.57 -21.27
N ASN A 152 7.06 -28.44 -21.75
CA ASN A 152 6.56 -27.17 -22.30
C ASN A 152 6.65 -26.11 -21.19
N LEU A 153 7.76 -25.38 -21.12
CA LEU A 153 7.87 -24.19 -20.30
C LEU A 153 7.09 -23.12 -21.05
N MET A 154 5.83 -22.90 -20.68
CA MET A 154 5.07 -21.74 -21.16
C MET A 154 5.91 -20.50 -20.85
N GLU A 155 6.29 -19.78 -21.90
CA GLU A 155 7.17 -18.62 -21.79
C GLU A 155 6.44 -17.50 -21.02
N GLU A 156 7.17 -16.84 -20.12
CA GLU A 156 6.63 -15.72 -19.36
C GLU A 156 6.34 -14.54 -20.30
N CYS A 157 5.17 -13.93 -20.13
CA CYS A 157 4.75 -12.85 -21.00
C CYS A 157 5.22 -11.48 -20.50
N LYS A 158 5.58 -10.59 -21.44
CA LYS A 158 6.06 -9.24 -21.09
C LYS A 158 4.87 -8.30 -20.86
N SER A 159 4.67 -7.82 -19.64
CA SER A 159 3.60 -6.89 -19.26
C SER A 159 4.08 -5.45 -18.98
N GLU A 160 5.37 -5.26 -18.68
CA GLU A 160 5.87 -3.98 -18.15
C GLU A 160 5.62 -2.78 -19.07
N ARG A 161 5.63 -3.00 -20.39
CA ARG A 161 5.37 -1.97 -21.41
C ARG A 161 3.88 -1.74 -21.69
N THR A 162 3.03 -2.71 -21.38
CA THR A 162 1.61 -2.74 -21.75
C THR A 162 0.66 -2.70 -20.54
N LYS A 163 1.19 -2.67 -19.30
CA LYS A 163 0.39 -2.67 -18.06
C LYS A 163 -0.59 -1.50 -17.90
N LEU A 164 -0.40 -0.42 -18.67
CA LEU A 164 -1.30 0.74 -18.72
C LEU A 164 -2.41 0.60 -19.76
N ASP A 165 -2.30 -0.36 -20.67
CA ASP A 165 -3.23 -0.53 -21.77
C ASP A 165 -4.30 -1.56 -21.40
N GLU A 166 -5.52 -1.32 -21.89
CA GLU A 166 -6.59 -2.28 -21.77
C GLU A 166 -6.32 -3.45 -22.74
N PRO A 167 -6.49 -4.71 -22.28
CA PRO A 167 -6.43 -5.87 -23.16
C PRO A 167 -7.49 -5.76 -24.26
N THR A 168 -7.08 -5.98 -25.51
CA THR A 168 -7.98 -5.83 -26.68
C THR A 168 -8.54 -7.16 -27.17
N GLY A 169 -7.92 -8.27 -26.80
CA GLY A 169 -8.31 -9.61 -27.21
C GLY A 169 -8.05 -10.65 -26.12
N TYR A 170 -8.10 -11.92 -26.50
CA TYR A 170 -7.84 -13.03 -25.59
C TYR A 170 -6.34 -13.31 -25.46
N ASP A 171 -5.58 -13.15 -26.55
CA ASP A 171 -4.15 -13.47 -26.64
C ASP A 171 -3.24 -12.43 -25.98
N ASP A 172 -3.78 -11.27 -25.60
CA ASP A 172 -3.10 -10.21 -24.85
C ASP A 172 -3.66 -10.04 -23.44
N HIS A 173 -4.59 -10.90 -22.99
CA HIS A 173 -5.25 -10.79 -21.69
C HIS A 173 -4.63 -11.74 -20.66
N CYS A 174 -3.94 -11.16 -19.69
CA CYS A 174 -3.03 -11.88 -18.81
C CYS A 174 -3.33 -11.63 -17.36
N ILE A 175 -2.99 -12.61 -16.53
CA ILE A 175 -2.96 -12.46 -15.07
C ILE A 175 -1.49 -12.33 -14.66
N CYS A 176 -1.24 -11.35 -13.81
CA CYS A 176 0.04 -11.06 -13.20
C CYS A 176 -0.09 -11.06 -11.69
N ALA A 177 0.99 -11.38 -10.98
CA ALA A 177 1.08 -11.01 -9.57
C ALA A 177 1.51 -9.54 -9.49
N PHE A 178 0.61 -8.70 -9.00
CA PHE A 178 0.78 -7.26 -8.93
C PHE A 178 1.10 -6.83 -7.51
N ASP A 179 2.15 -6.03 -7.34
CA ASP A 179 2.45 -5.33 -6.10
C ASP A 179 1.99 -3.87 -6.22
N ARG A 180 1.02 -3.47 -5.39
CA ARG A 180 0.53 -2.08 -5.35
C ARG A 180 1.62 -1.09 -4.95
N ASN A 181 2.62 -1.53 -4.19
CA ASN A 181 3.58 -0.64 -3.57
C ASN A 181 4.73 -0.30 -4.54
N THR A 182 5.21 -1.27 -5.32
CA THR A 182 6.23 -1.06 -6.35
C THR A 182 5.64 -0.80 -7.75
N HIS A 183 4.36 -1.10 -7.95
CA HIS A 183 3.70 -1.16 -9.26
C HIS A 183 4.31 -2.20 -10.22
N ASP A 184 4.98 -3.21 -9.66
CA ASP A 184 5.52 -4.33 -10.43
C ASP A 184 4.42 -5.36 -10.69
N ALA A 185 4.33 -5.83 -11.93
CA ALA A 185 3.41 -6.88 -12.35
C ALA A 185 4.24 -8.07 -12.84
N TRP A 186 4.56 -9.02 -11.95
CA TRP A 186 5.42 -10.16 -12.23
C TRP A 186 5.17 -11.33 -11.25
N PRO A 187 5.12 -12.60 -11.72
CA PRO A 187 5.23 -13.03 -13.10
C PRO A 187 3.88 -12.92 -13.83
N CYS A 188 3.92 -12.79 -15.17
CA CYS A 188 2.72 -12.64 -16.00
C CYS A 188 2.56 -13.79 -16.99
N PHE A 189 1.35 -14.34 -17.04
CA PHE A 189 0.98 -15.38 -18.01
C PHE A 189 -0.45 -15.16 -18.51
N LEU A 190 -0.79 -15.76 -19.65
CA LEU A 190 -2.15 -15.74 -20.20
C LEU A 190 -3.17 -16.18 -19.14
N LYS A 191 -4.33 -15.54 -19.13
CA LYS A 191 -5.38 -15.78 -18.12
C LYS A 191 -5.69 -17.26 -17.91
N ASP A 192 -5.78 -18.04 -18.98
CA ASP A 192 -6.19 -19.45 -18.94
C ASP A 192 -5.09 -20.41 -18.47
N THR A 193 -3.87 -19.91 -18.34
CA THR A 193 -2.74 -20.70 -17.81
C THR A 193 -2.68 -20.70 -16.29
N TRP A 194 -3.39 -19.77 -15.64
CA TRP A 194 -3.47 -19.71 -14.20
C TRP A 194 -4.49 -20.70 -13.66
N GLU A 195 -4.07 -21.49 -12.67
CA GLU A 195 -4.91 -22.52 -12.05
C GLU A 195 -5.33 -22.08 -10.65
N SER A 196 -6.64 -22.07 -10.40
CA SER A 196 -7.18 -21.88 -9.04
C SER A 196 -7.04 -23.19 -8.26
N THR A 197 -6.28 -23.16 -7.17
CA THR A 197 -5.97 -24.34 -6.36
C THR A 197 -6.02 -24.02 -4.86
N GLU A 198 -5.89 -25.03 -4.01
CA GLU A 198 -5.72 -24.83 -2.57
C GLU A 198 -4.23 -24.93 -2.22
N CYS A 199 -3.72 -23.96 -1.46
CA CYS A 199 -2.36 -23.91 -0.97
C CYS A 199 -2.31 -24.28 0.52
N ASP A 200 -1.24 -24.94 0.94
CA ASP A 200 -1.08 -25.44 2.32
C ASP A 200 -0.68 -24.32 3.29
N THR A 201 0.16 -23.39 2.84
CA THR A 201 0.58 -22.21 3.61
C THR A 201 0.72 -20.98 2.72
N CYS A 202 0.23 -19.84 3.21
CA CYS A 202 0.46 -18.52 2.63
C CYS A 202 1.10 -17.61 3.68
N ASN A 203 2.08 -16.80 3.27
CA ASN A 203 2.74 -15.84 4.16
C ASN A 203 1.97 -14.51 4.25
N GLU A 204 2.45 -13.58 5.08
CA GLU A 204 1.86 -12.24 5.27
C GLU A 204 1.89 -11.37 4.01
N HIS A 205 2.73 -11.72 3.03
CA HIS A 205 2.88 -11.05 1.74
C HIS A 205 2.01 -11.69 0.63
N ALA A 206 1.07 -12.56 1.01
CA ALA A 206 0.18 -13.30 0.11
C ALA A 206 0.88 -14.27 -0.86
N PHE A 207 2.15 -14.60 -0.64
CA PHE A 207 2.86 -15.66 -1.35
C PHE A 207 2.52 -17.02 -0.74
N CYS A 208 2.11 -17.96 -1.59
CA CYS A 208 1.62 -19.27 -1.17
C CYS A 208 2.48 -20.41 -1.72
N THR A 209 2.60 -21.49 -0.96
CA THR A 209 3.33 -22.71 -1.35
C THR A 209 2.45 -23.96 -1.30
N LYS A 210 2.78 -24.93 -2.16
CA LYS A 210 2.05 -26.21 -2.36
C LYS A 210 2.68 -27.42 -1.64
N ASP A 211 3.57 -27.23 -0.64
CA ASP A 211 4.41 -28.32 -0.12
C ASP A 211 3.78 -29.23 0.95
N ASN A 212 3.22 -30.34 0.45
CA ASN A 212 3.36 -31.76 0.79
C ASN A 212 3.80 -32.23 2.22
N LYS A 213 2.84 -32.90 2.87
CA LYS A 213 2.90 -34.00 3.88
C LYS A 213 3.18 -33.75 5.36
N THR A 214 3.42 -32.53 5.85
CA THR A 214 3.63 -32.35 7.31
C THR A 214 2.88 -31.20 7.96
N SER A 215 2.02 -30.51 7.22
CA SER A 215 1.36 -29.31 7.68
C SER A 215 -0.05 -29.62 8.20
N LYS A 216 -0.26 -29.52 9.52
CA LYS A 216 -1.60 -29.32 10.11
C LYS A 216 -2.05 -27.85 9.92
N GLY A 217 -1.85 -27.31 8.72
CA GLY A 217 -2.18 -25.92 8.38
C GLY A 217 -3.60 -25.79 7.81
N HIS A 218 -4.19 -24.61 7.96
CA HIS A 218 -5.45 -24.29 7.28
C HIS A 218 -5.19 -24.14 5.78
N LYS A 219 -5.85 -24.96 4.96
CA LYS A 219 -5.82 -24.81 3.51
C LYS A 219 -6.44 -23.47 3.12
N SER A 220 -5.76 -22.76 2.24
CA SER A 220 -6.20 -21.44 1.76
C SER A 220 -6.36 -21.46 0.24
N PRO A 221 -7.42 -20.84 -0.30
CA PRO A 221 -7.60 -20.74 -1.74
C PRO A 221 -6.52 -19.82 -2.33
N CYS A 222 -5.91 -20.24 -3.44
CA CYS A 222 -4.82 -19.55 -4.11
C CYS A 222 -4.91 -19.68 -5.63
N LEU A 223 -4.32 -18.72 -6.34
CA LEU A 223 -4.19 -18.71 -7.79
C LEU A 223 -2.73 -18.91 -8.17
N CYS A 224 -2.46 -19.90 -9.02
CA CYS A 224 -1.10 -20.33 -9.32
C CYS A 224 -0.75 -20.22 -10.79
N ALA A 225 0.42 -19.63 -11.05
CA ALA A 225 1.01 -19.54 -12.36
C ALA A 225 1.69 -20.86 -12.79
N PRO A 226 1.89 -21.07 -14.10
CA PRO A 226 2.69 -22.19 -14.63
C PRO A 226 4.10 -22.28 -14.04
N SER A 227 4.68 -21.15 -13.66
CA SER A 227 5.99 -21.05 -13.00
C SER A 227 6.02 -21.56 -11.55
N ARG A 228 4.93 -22.17 -11.04
CA ARG A 228 4.75 -22.63 -9.66
C ARG A 228 4.65 -21.52 -8.62
N PHE A 229 4.64 -20.26 -9.06
CA PHE A 229 4.35 -19.10 -8.23
C PHE A 229 2.85 -19.05 -7.90
N CYS A 230 2.48 -18.93 -6.63
CA CYS A 230 1.09 -18.89 -6.20
C CYS A 230 0.81 -17.68 -5.31
N VAL A 231 -0.35 -17.06 -5.51
CA VAL A 231 -0.82 -15.90 -4.74
C VAL A 231 -2.12 -16.26 -4.02
N ALA A 232 -2.31 -15.78 -2.80
CA ALA A 232 -3.55 -15.98 -2.05
C ALA A 232 -4.72 -15.34 -2.79
N TYR A 233 -5.76 -16.12 -3.11
CA TYR A 233 -6.89 -15.65 -3.88
C TYR A 233 -8.13 -16.49 -3.60
N ASN A 234 -9.18 -15.85 -3.10
CA ASN A 234 -10.40 -16.54 -2.64
C ASN A 234 -11.48 -16.70 -3.72
N GLY A 235 -11.27 -16.16 -4.93
CA GLY A 235 -12.23 -16.22 -6.03
C GLY A 235 -13.52 -15.41 -5.83
N LYS A 236 -13.67 -14.70 -4.71
CA LYS A 236 -14.88 -13.91 -4.42
C LYS A 236 -14.85 -12.56 -5.12
N THR A 237 -13.65 -12.01 -5.33
CA THR A 237 -13.43 -10.68 -5.88
C THR A 237 -12.59 -10.78 -7.13
N PRO A 238 -12.96 -10.09 -8.23
CA PRO A 238 -12.21 -10.20 -9.47
C PRO A 238 -10.78 -9.66 -9.28
N PRO A 239 -9.78 -10.21 -9.99
CA PRO A 239 -8.43 -9.65 -10.02
C PRO A 239 -8.44 -8.17 -10.37
N ILE A 240 -7.54 -7.39 -9.77
CA ILE A 240 -7.46 -5.95 -9.99
C ILE A 240 -7.17 -5.63 -11.45
N GLU A 241 -7.85 -4.67 -12.03
CA GLU A 241 -7.51 -4.15 -13.36
C GLU A 241 -6.31 -3.20 -13.24
N ILE A 242 -5.12 -3.69 -13.58
CA ILE A 242 -3.86 -2.94 -13.37
C ILE A 242 -3.89 -1.63 -14.15
N TRP A 243 -4.44 -1.60 -15.36
CA TRP A 243 -4.55 -0.37 -16.16
C TRP A 243 -5.47 0.66 -15.52
N THR A 244 -6.59 0.23 -14.91
CA THR A 244 -7.55 1.12 -14.23
C THR A 244 -6.93 1.68 -12.95
N TYR A 245 -6.26 0.81 -12.17
CA TYR A 245 -5.56 1.20 -10.95
C TYR A 245 -4.45 2.24 -11.24
N LEU A 246 -3.59 1.96 -12.21
CA LEU A 246 -2.47 2.84 -12.56
C LEU A 246 -2.91 4.15 -13.22
N LYS A 247 -4.06 4.19 -13.90
CA LYS A 247 -4.67 5.41 -14.46
C LYS A 247 -5.39 6.28 -13.42
N GLY A 248 -5.51 5.81 -12.17
CA GLY A 248 -6.23 6.53 -11.12
C GLY A 248 -7.74 6.51 -11.31
N GLY A 249 -8.29 5.43 -11.87
CA GLY A 249 -9.74 5.22 -11.97
C GLY A 249 -10.43 5.14 -10.60
N PRO A 250 -11.78 5.15 -10.57
CA PRO A 250 -12.54 5.02 -9.32
C PRO A 250 -12.11 3.76 -8.55
N PRO A 251 -12.10 3.80 -7.21
CA PRO A 251 -11.49 2.77 -6.39
C PRO A 251 -12.17 1.41 -6.62
N THR A 252 -11.52 0.54 -7.41
CA THR A 252 -11.86 -0.88 -7.54
C THR A 252 -11.35 -1.63 -6.31
N GLU A 253 -11.74 -1.18 -5.12
CA GLU A 253 -11.41 -1.90 -3.90
C GLU A 253 -12.29 -3.14 -3.78
N ASP A 254 -11.72 -4.16 -3.15
CA ASP A 254 -12.37 -5.45 -2.93
C ASP A 254 -13.75 -5.26 -2.24
N PRO A 255 -14.86 -5.81 -2.78
CA PRO A 255 -16.18 -5.70 -2.15
C PRO A 255 -16.24 -6.15 -0.68
N ASN A 256 -15.47 -7.17 -0.31
CA ASN A 256 -15.40 -7.65 1.07
C ASN A 256 -14.55 -6.70 1.94
N PHE A 257 -13.55 -6.03 1.37
CA PHE A 257 -12.87 -4.91 2.04
C PHE A 257 -13.84 -3.75 2.29
N LEU A 258 -14.62 -3.32 1.29
CA LEU A 258 -15.61 -2.25 1.45
C LEU A 258 -16.70 -2.60 2.48
N GLU A 259 -17.13 -3.86 2.54
CA GLU A 259 -18.02 -4.35 3.58
C GLU A 259 -17.36 -4.34 4.96
N ALA A 260 -16.11 -4.80 5.07
CA ALA A 260 -15.34 -4.79 6.31
C ALA A 260 -15.06 -3.38 6.85
N MET A 261 -14.93 -2.39 5.94
CA MET A 261 -14.85 -0.97 6.30
C MET A 261 -16.13 -0.48 7.00
N GLY A 262 -17.28 -1.11 6.74
CA GLY A 262 -18.51 -0.92 7.50
C GLY A 262 -19.20 0.41 7.27
N PHE A 263 -18.98 1.05 6.12
CA PHE A 263 -19.70 2.29 5.74
C PHE A 263 -21.10 2.02 5.18
N GLN A 264 -21.46 0.76 4.94
CA GLN A 264 -22.73 0.39 4.34
C GLN A 264 -23.91 0.86 5.19
N GLY A 265 -24.81 1.63 4.58
CA GLY A 265 -26.01 2.16 5.24
C GLY A 265 -25.76 3.39 6.12
N MET A 266 -24.52 3.88 6.23
CA MET A 266 -24.23 5.15 6.90
C MET A 266 -24.55 6.32 5.97
N THR A 267 -25.32 7.29 6.46
CA THR A 267 -25.62 8.55 5.76
C THR A 267 -25.23 9.78 6.57
N ASP A 268 -24.92 9.60 7.85
CA ASP A 268 -24.49 10.67 8.76
C ASP A 268 -22.98 10.87 8.60
N GLU A 269 -22.58 12.05 8.14
CA GLU A 269 -21.18 12.43 7.94
C GLU A 269 -20.34 12.28 9.21
N VAL A 270 -20.89 12.59 10.38
CA VAL A 270 -20.17 12.45 11.67
C VAL A 270 -19.95 10.98 12.00
N ALA A 271 -20.93 10.12 11.70
CA ALA A 271 -20.78 8.68 11.87
C ALA A 271 -19.73 8.10 10.90
N ILE A 272 -19.75 8.52 9.63
CA ILE A 272 -18.78 8.10 8.60
C ILE A 272 -17.36 8.53 9.02
N VAL A 273 -17.16 9.78 9.43
CA VAL A 273 -15.86 10.29 9.89
C VAL A 273 -15.37 9.54 11.14
N THR A 274 -16.27 9.24 12.08
CA THR A 274 -15.91 8.49 13.28
C THR A 274 -15.47 7.07 12.92
N LYS A 275 -16.22 6.40 12.04
CA LYS A 275 -15.89 5.06 11.57
C LYS A 275 -14.57 5.04 10.79
N ALA A 276 -14.33 6.04 9.95
CA ALA A 276 -13.07 6.18 9.22
C ALA A 276 -11.88 6.35 10.17
N LYS A 277 -12.01 7.16 11.23
CA LYS A 277 -10.96 7.30 12.25
C LYS A 277 -10.64 5.98 12.95
N GLU A 278 -11.65 5.19 13.28
CA GLU A 278 -11.46 3.85 13.84
C GLU A 278 -10.72 2.93 12.86
N ASN A 279 -11.16 2.87 11.62
CA ASN A 279 -10.55 2.01 10.60
C ASN A 279 -9.09 2.38 10.33
N ILE A 280 -8.75 3.67 10.28
CA ILE A 280 -7.35 4.13 10.18
C ILE A 280 -6.56 3.73 11.42
N MET A 281 -7.13 3.84 12.61
CA MET A 281 -6.47 3.41 13.84
C MET A 281 -6.13 1.92 13.82
N PHE A 282 -7.05 1.08 13.35
CA PHE A 282 -6.80 -0.36 13.16
C PHE A 282 -5.73 -0.62 12.11
N ALA A 283 -5.78 0.07 10.97
CA ALA A 283 -4.75 -0.05 9.93
C ALA A 283 -3.35 0.33 10.41
N MET A 284 -3.23 1.36 11.25
CA MET A 284 -1.94 1.75 11.82
C MET A 284 -1.47 0.81 12.93
N ALA A 285 -2.39 0.08 13.57
CA ALA A 285 -2.05 -0.89 14.61
C ALA A 285 -1.47 -2.20 14.05
N THR A 286 -1.68 -2.50 12.77
CA THR A 286 -1.07 -3.67 12.11
C THR A 286 0.39 -3.42 11.72
N LEU A 287 0.86 -2.16 11.75
CA LEU A 287 2.24 -1.82 11.44
C LEU A 287 3.17 -2.12 12.63
N SER A 288 4.42 -2.45 12.33
CA SER A 288 5.46 -2.65 13.34
C SER A 288 5.74 -1.34 14.10
N MET A 289 6.30 -1.46 15.31
CA MET A 289 6.70 -0.28 16.09
C MET A 289 7.76 0.56 15.37
N GLU A 290 8.67 -0.09 14.63
CA GLU A 290 9.71 0.58 13.86
C GLU A 290 9.11 1.39 12.70
N ASP A 291 8.13 0.83 11.98
CA ASP A 291 7.46 1.54 10.89
C ASP A 291 6.63 2.72 11.42
N ARG A 292 5.95 2.53 12.56
CA ARG A 292 5.20 3.60 13.22
C ARG A 292 6.10 4.76 13.66
N GLU A 293 7.32 4.47 14.13
CA GLU A 293 8.31 5.48 14.47
C GLU A 293 8.76 6.26 13.24
N LYS A 294 9.05 5.58 12.12
CA LYS A 294 9.44 6.23 10.85
C LYS A 294 8.35 7.13 10.28
N LEU A 295 7.08 6.77 10.48
CA LEU A 295 5.92 7.58 10.07
C LEU A 295 5.64 8.76 11.03
N SER A 296 6.21 8.73 12.24
CA SER A 296 6.02 9.74 13.28
C SER A 296 6.81 11.02 13.01
N THR A 297 6.48 12.07 13.75
CA THR A 297 7.25 13.32 13.80
C THR A 297 8.51 13.15 14.63
N THR A 298 9.64 13.61 14.12
CA THR A 298 10.92 13.60 14.85
C THR A 298 10.94 14.64 15.97
N LYS A 299 11.83 14.47 16.95
CA LYS A 299 11.99 15.39 18.10
C LYS A 299 12.20 16.85 17.66
N ARG A 300 13.00 17.08 16.62
CA ARG A 300 13.31 18.41 16.06
C ARG A 300 12.17 19.03 15.26
N GLU A 301 11.31 18.22 14.66
CA GLU A 301 10.11 18.70 13.97
C GLU A 301 9.04 19.13 14.97
N LEU A 302 8.91 18.40 16.09
CA LEU A 302 7.96 18.72 17.15
C LEU A 302 8.44 19.90 18.00
N VAL A 303 9.72 19.93 18.37
CA VAL A 303 10.31 20.96 19.24
C VAL A 303 11.36 21.77 18.48
N GLN A 304 10.96 22.96 18.05
CA GLN A 304 11.85 23.86 17.31
C GLN A 304 12.84 24.61 18.21
N LYS A 305 12.42 24.95 19.44
CA LYS A 305 13.22 25.68 20.41
C LYS A 305 12.91 25.17 21.82
N CYS A 306 13.96 24.95 22.61
CA CYS A 306 13.84 24.68 24.03
C CYS A 306 14.81 25.55 24.80
N SER A 307 14.31 26.23 25.83
CA SER A 307 15.13 27.01 26.76
C SER A 307 14.57 26.87 28.16
N PHE A 308 15.42 26.55 29.12
CA PHE A 308 15.10 26.46 30.53
C PHE A 308 16.09 27.25 31.36
N ASN A 309 15.60 28.13 32.26
CA ASN A 309 16.44 29.05 33.05
C ASN A 309 17.48 29.83 32.23
N GLY A 310 17.10 30.24 31.01
CA GLY A 310 17.98 30.98 30.09
C GLY A 310 19.06 30.13 29.40
N LYS A 311 19.06 28.80 29.58
CA LYS A 311 19.94 27.86 28.88
C LYS A 311 19.16 27.06 27.85
N ALA A 312 19.76 26.86 26.67
CA ALA A 312 19.20 25.98 25.66
C ALA A 312 19.15 24.53 26.19
N CYS A 313 18.04 23.84 25.96
CA CYS A 313 17.94 22.42 26.29
C CYS A 313 18.57 21.57 25.18
N ASP A 314 19.08 20.40 25.54
CA ASP A 314 19.44 19.37 24.57
C ASP A 314 18.20 18.54 24.23
N ILE A 315 17.81 18.53 22.95
CA ILE A 315 16.62 17.84 22.44
C ILE A 315 16.96 16.39 22.07
N GLU A 316 18.21 16.09 21.71
CA GLU A 316 18.61 14.73 21.29
C GLU A 316 18.71 13.79 22.49
N GLY A 317 19.07 14.32 23.66
CA GLY A 317 19.15 13.58 24.92
C GLY A 317 17.82 13.25 25.59
N TRP A 318 16.67 13.57 24.97
CA TRP A 318 15.36 13.21 25.51
C TRP A 318 15.08 11.72 25.33
N VAL A 319 14.55 11.08 26.36
CA VAL A 319 14.14 9.68 26.33
C VAL A 319 12.74 9.60 25.71
N ASP A 320 12.55 8.66 24.78
CA ASP A 320 11.26 8.33 24.16
C ASP A 320 10.41 7.39 25.02
#